data_AF-A0A1I7XG62-F1
#
_entry.id   AF-A0A1I7XG62-F1
#
_cell.length_a   1.000
_cell.length_b   1.000
_cell.length_c   1.000
_cell.angle_alpha   90.00
_cell.angle_beta   90.00
_cell.angle_gamma   90.00
#
_symmetry.space_group_name_H-M   'P 1'
#
loop_
_entity.id
_entity.type
_entity.pdbx_description
1 polymer ?
#
loop_
_entity_poly.entity_id
_entity_poly.type
_entity_poly.pdbx_seq_one_letter_code
_entity_poly.pdbx_strand_id
1 'polypeptide(L)'
;MSTTLFELFSIVLLGLGQMCIMTGYDTQAICYAAYMGACLIAPLVLHILSPKWTLFLSSVCYTLYHIGFFYLNNYYYYISCAIMGVGFALFYTGHGAFLTSHSTRETIQQNSALAWSIACMCMLVGSATLAIIFSITDPSTKLAVDSNEIGRINSDLNVTHDNPHSYRQFADREIYLMYGTFTAISICANIIFILIPSREISNCIEGKNKKNTSFYKEMVGAIITCMSYRIPDFGLRPTMAIGFCLSLLIILFITASVPAWSTVKPNNDVAWLIQPSFTISITIAFAIGMADSCVNNTRNVICALAMPERRPQTYAISKFYQNYEGNV
;
A
#
# COMPACT_ATOMS: atom_id res chain seq x y z
N MET A 1 -3.60 -16.03 22.05
CA MET A 1 -3.72 -15.76 20.59
C MET A 1 -2.73 -14.66 20.27
N SER A 2 -1.69 -15.00 19.50
CA SER A 2 -0.43 -14.25 19.37
C SER A 2 -0.67 -12.82 18.84
N THR A 3 -0.08 -11.81 19.48
CA THR A 3 -0.20 -10.38 19.11
C THR A 3 0.19 -10.13 17.64
N THR A 4 1.18 -10.87 17.15
CA THR A 4 1.61 -10.88 15.75
C THR A 4 0.53 -11.29 14.75
N LEU A 5 -0.41 -12.19 15.11
CA LEU A 5 -1.49 -12.61 14.21
C LEU A 5 -2.55 -11.50 14.04
N PHE A 6 -2.86 -10.80 15.14
CA PHE A 6 -3.77 -9.66 15.11
C PHE A 6 -3.19 -8.47 14.35
N GLU A 7 -1.89 -8.21 14.52
CA GLU A 7 -1.16 -7.18 13.78
C GLU A 7 -1.09 -7.49 12.29
N LEU A 8 -0.81 -8.75 11.93
CA LEU A 8 -0.90 -9.27 10.57
C LEU A 8 -2.25 -8.91 9.95
N PHE A 9 -3.32 -9.23 10.67
CA PHE A 9 -4.68 -9.04 10.20
C PHE A 9 -5.00 -7.54 10.01
N SER A 10 -4.55 -6.66 10.90
CA SER A 10 -4.69 -5.21 10.72
C SER A 10 -3.92 -4.66 9.52
N ILE A 11 -2.70 -5.15 9.27
CA ILE A 11 -1.91 -4.75 8.09
C ILE A 11 -2.63 -5.17 6.81
N VAL A 12 -3.26 -6.36 6.79
CA VAL A 12 -4.13 -6.77 5.67
C VAL A 12 -5.29 -5.79 5.51
N LEU A 13 -6.00 -5.46 6.59
CA LEU A 13 -7.19 -4.61 6.52
C LEU A 13 -6.87 -3.16 6.11
N LEU A 14 -5.74 -2.60 6.53
CA LEU A 14 -5.33 -1.25 6.12
C LEU A 14 -4.80 -1.20 4.68
N GLY A 15 -4.04 -2.21 4.26
CA GLY A 15 -3.51 -2.26 2.90
C GLY A 15 -4.59 -2.46 1.83
N LEU A 16 -5.74 -3.06 2.20
CA LEU A 16 -6.92 -3.19 1.32
C LEU A 16 -7.42 -1.83 0.80
N GLY A 17 -7.37 -0.78 1.61
CA GLY A 17 -7.79 0.57 1.22
C GLY A 17 -6.75 1.34 0.39
N GLN A 18 -5.47 0.98 0.49
CA GLN A 18 -4.35 1.72 -0.11
C GLN A 18 -4.28 1.59 -1.64
N MET A 19 -4.80 0.48 -2.20
CA MET A 19 -4.53 0.11 -3.59
C MET A 19 -5.69 0.34 -4.56
N CYS A 20 -6.91 0.50 -4.06
CA CYS A 20 -8.08 0.64 -4.93
C CYS A 20 -8.34 2.08 -5.40
N ILE A 21 -7.57 3.07 -4.93
CA ILE A 21 -7.94 4.50 -5.05
C ILE A 21 -6.82 5.35 -5.67
N MET A 22 -5.86 4.76 -6.38
CA MET A 22 -4.88 5.51 -7.18
C MET A 22 -5.40 5.85 -8.58
N THR A 23 -6.69 6.19 -8.70
CA THR A 23 -7.35 6.43 -10.00
C THR A 23 -7.34 7.89 -10.46
N GLY A 24 -6.52 8.76 -9.86
CA GLY A 24 -6.36 10.15 -10.30
C GLY A 24 -4.92 10.64 -10.12
N TYR A 25 -4.30 11.11 -11.22
CA TYR A 25 -2.97 11.74 -11.19
C TYR A 25 -2.94 12.92 -10.20
N ASP A 26 -3.99 13.72 -10.17
CA ASP A 26 -4.11 14.90 -9.31
C ASP A 26 -4.24 14.55 -7.82
N THR A 27 -5.01 13.51 -7.48
CA THR A 27 -5.19 13.09 -6.08
C THR A 27 -4.01 12.33 -5.52
N GLN A 28 -3.32 11.57 -6.37
CA GLN A 28 -2.07 10.93 -6.01
C GLN A 28 -0.99 11.96 -5.64
N ALA A 29 -0.87 13.04 -6.42
CA ALA A 29 0.05 14.14 -6.12
C ALA A 29 -0.28 14.82 -4.77
N ILE A 30 -1.56 15.11 -4.51
CA ILE A 30 -1.99 15.72 -3.23
C ILE A 30 -1.68 14.80 -2.04
N CYS A 31 -1.96 13.49 -2.17
CA CYS A 31 -1.65 12.51 -1.13
C CYS A 31 -0.14 12.45 -0.84
N TYR A 32 0.71 12.38 -1.86
CA TYR A 32 2.16 12.32 -1.67
C TYR A 32 2.75 13.63 -1.15
N ALA A 33 2.24 14.79 -1.59
CA ALA A 33 2.65 16.09 -1.05
C ALA A 33 2.30 16.21 0.44
N ALA A 34 1.07 15.83 0.83
CA ALA A 34 0.64 15.81 2.22
C ALA A 34 1.44 14.79 3.05
N TYR A 35 1.71 13.60 2.50
CA TYR A 35 2.55 12.58 3.14
C TYR A 35 3.97 13.11 3.38
N MET A 36 4.58 13.74 2.38
CA MET A 36 5.92 14.34 2.50
C MET A 36 5.97 15.39 3.61
N GLY A 37 5.02 16.33 3.64
CA GLY A 37 4.95 17.34 4.71
C GLY A 37 4.73 16.72 6.09
N ALA A 38 3.83 15.74 6.18
CA ALA A 38 3.51 15.07 7.44
C ALA A 38 4.66 14.19 7.98
N CYS A 39 5.57 13.69 7.13
CA CYS A 39 6.76 12.97 7.58
C CYS A 39 7.65 13.79 8.53
N LEU A 40 7.67 15.12 8.42
CA LEU A 40 8.46 15.98 9.30
C LEU A 40 7.85 16.07 10.71
N ILE A 41 6.52 15.97 10.81
CA ILE A 41 5.76 16.09 12.05
C ILE A 41 5.51 14.71 12.68
N ALA A 42 5.50 13.64 11.89
CA ALA A 42 5.19 12.29 12.34
C ALA A 42 6.06 11.80 13.53
N PRO A 43 7.39 12.06 13.60
CA PRO A 43 8.19 11.71 14.78
C PRO A 43 7.82 12.50 16.04
N LEU A 44 7.37 13.75 15.90
CA LEU A 44 6.87 14.56 17.02
C LEU A 44 5.57 13.96 17.55
N VAL A 45 4.64 13.63 16.65
CA VAL A 45 3.36 12.98 17.02
C VAL A 45 3.63 11.67 17.73
N LEU A 46 4.56 10.86 17.23
CA LEU A 46 4.94 9.59 17.85
C LEU A 46 5.65 9.74 19.20
N HIS A 47 6.39 10.83 19.43
CA HIS A 47 6.98 11.08 20.74
C HIS A 47 5.92 11.46 21.77
N ILE A 48 4.86 12.15 21.35
CA ILE A 48 3.73 12.52 22.21
C ILE A 48 2.76 11.34 22.40
N LEU A 49 2.52 10.57 21.33
CA LEU A 49 1.61 9.44 21.28
C LEU A 49 2.38 8.13 21.12
N SER A 50 2.19 7.17 22.03
CA SER A 50 2.81 5.84 21.90
C SER A 50 2.55 5.19 20.53
N PRO A 51 3.41 4.27 20.05
CA PRO A 51 3.27 3.65 18.72
C PRO A 51 1.87 3.07 18.44
N LYS A 52 1.24 2.47 19.45
CA LYS A 52 -0.17 1.99 19.38
C LYS A 52 -1.15 3.10 19.01
N TRP A 53 -1.10 4.23 19.70
CA TRP A 53 -2.05 5.34 19.51
C TRP A 53 -1.78 6.08 18.20
N THR A 54 -0.53 6.15 17.77
CA THR A 54 -0.16 6.68 16.45
C THR A 54 -0.73 5.81 15.31
N LEU A 55 -0.64 4.48 15.44
CA LEU A 55 -1.25 3.54 14.49
C LEU A 55 -2.78 3.65 14.47
N PHE A 56 -3.41 3.75 15.64
CA PHE A 56 -4.86 3.97 15.74
C PHE A 56 -5.29 5.28 15.07
N LEU A 57 -4.60 6.39 15.36
CA LEU A 57 -4.87 7.70 14.75
C LEU A 57 -4.77 7.63 13.22
N SER A 58 -3.78 6.90 12.71
CA SER A 58 -3.63 6.67 11.27
C SER A 58 -4.84 5.93 10.69
N SER A 59 -5.27 4.85 11.34
CA SER A 59 -6.44 4.07 10.91
C SER A 59 -7.74 4.90 10.90
N VAL A 60 -7.89 5.84 11.85
CA VAL A 60 -9.00 6.81 11.85
C VAL A 60 -8.94 7.73 10.63
N CYS A 61 -7.77 8.28 10.29
CA CYS A 61 -7.57 9.08 9.08
C CYS A 61 -7.96 8.30 7.81
N TYR A 62 -7.60 7.02 7.73
CA TYR A 62 -8.01 6.14 6.63
C TYR A 62 -9.52 5.92 6.57
N THR A 63 -10.14 5.73 7.73
CA THR A 63 -11.59 5.50 7.80
C THR A 63 -12.37 6.75 7.38
N LEU A 64 -11.93 7.93 7.80
CA LEU A 64 -12.51 9.21 7.38
C LEU A 64 -12.51 9.33 5.86
N TYR A 65 -11.38 9.02 5.21
CA TYR A 65 -11.30 9.04 3.76
C TYR A 65 -12.35 8.17 3.07
N HIS A 66 -12.50 6.91 3.49
CA HIS A 66 -13.45 5.98 2.87
C HIS A 66 -14.91 6.37 3.14
N ILE A 67 -15.22 6.90 4.33
CA ILE A 67 -16.58 7.30 4.71
C ILE A 67 -17.12 8.39 3.78
N GLY A 68 -16.32 9.38 3.39
CA GLY A 68 -16.89 10.48 2.61
C GLY A 68 -17.19 10.15 1.16
N PHE A 69 -16.84 8.98 0.66
CA PHE A 69 -17.33 8.51 -0.64
C PHE A 69 -18.82 8.14 -0.60
N PHE A 70 -19.46 8.04 0.58
CA PHE A 70 -20.93 7.96 0.68
C PHE A 70 -21.63 9.26 0.33
N TYR A 71 -20.93 10.39 0.37
CA TYR A 71 -21.44 11.69 -0.05
C TYR A 71 -20.36 12.42 -0.84
N LEU A 72 -20.26 12.05 -2.13
CA LEU A 72 -19.20 12.53 -3.00
C LEU A 72 -19.33 14.05 -3.22
N ASN A 73 -18.46 14.81 -2.57
CA ASN A 73 -18.33 16.25 -2.76
C ASN A 73 -16.89 16.55 -3.16
N ASN A 74 -16.71 17.38 -4.20
CA ASN A 74 -15.39 17.78 -4.69
C ASN A 74 -14.48 18.32 -3.58
N TYR A 75 -15.01 19.15 -2.68
CA TYR A 75 -14.22 19.70 -1.56
C TYR A 75 -13.81 18.61 -0.57
N TYR A 76 -14.73 17.70 -0.27
CA TYR A 76 -14.45 16.60 0.65
C TYR A 76 -13.39 15.66 0.06
N TYR A 77 -13.48 15.35 -1.23
CA TYR A 77 -12.56 14.44 -1.91
C TYR A 77 -11.10 14.93 -1.81
N TYR A 78 -10.83 16.21 -2.10
CA TYR A 78 -9.47 16.75 -1.99
C TYR A 78 -8.97 16.88 -0.53
N ILE A 79 -9.82 17.33 0.39
CA ILE A 79 -9.45 17.47 1.81
C ILE A 79 -9.16 16.10 2.43
N SER A 80 -9.99 15.11 2.13
CA SER A 80 -9.82 13.74 2.64
C SER A 80 -8.59 13.05 2.05
N CYS A 81 -8.20 13.35 0.79
CA CYS A 81 -6.92 12.93 0.22
C CYS A 81 -5.73 13.50 1.01
N ALA A 82 -5.76 14.78 1.39
CA ALA A 82 -4.70 15.38 2.21
C ALA A 82 -4.64 14.73 3.61
N ILE A 83 -5.80 14.48 4.23
CA ILE A 83 -5.90 13.76 5.52
C ILE A 83 -5.35 12.33 5.40
N MET A 84 -5.62 11.65 4.28
CA MET A 84 -5.07 10.33 3.98
C MET A 84 -3.55 10.38 3.87
N GLY A 85 -2.97 11.39 3.20
CA GLY A 85 -1.53 11.64 3.16
C GLY A 85 -0.90 11.76 4.57
N VAL A 86 -1.55 12.51 5.47
CA VAL A 86 -1.14 12.59 6.88
C VAL A 86 -1.24 11.22 7.56
N GLY A 87 -2.33 10.48 7.31
CA GLY A 87 -2.54 9.11 7.79
C GLY A 87 -1.43 8.16 7.37
N PHE A 88 -0.96 8.22 6.12
CA PHE A 88 0.19 7.45 5.63
C PHE A 88 1.46 7.76 6.42
N ALA A 89 1.73 9.05 6.71
CA ALA A 89 2.91 9.46 7.47
C ALA A 89 2.94 8.87 8.87
N LEU A 90 1.81 8.95 9.57
CA LEU A 90 1.64 8.41 10.90
C LEU A 90 1.67 6.88 10.89
N PHE A 91 1.05 6.24 9.89
CA PHE A 91 1.00 4.78 9.79
C PHE A 91 2.40 4.22 9.60
N TYR A 92 3.15 4.70 8.61
CA TYR A 92 4.48 4.17 8.32
C TYR A 92 5.45 4.44 9.46
N THR A 93 5.44 5.65 10.03
CA THR A 93 6.32 6.00 11.17
C THR A 93 5.96 5.21 12.44
N GLY A 94 4.67 5.08 12.74
CA GLY A 94 4.16 4.30 13.87
C GLY A 94 4.41 2.81 13.71
N HIS A 95 4.21 2.25 12.51
CA HIS A 95 4.48 0.86 12.19
C HIS A 95 5.97 0.53 12.32
N GLY A 96 6.85 1.39 11.79
CA GLY A 96 8.30 1.23 11.94
C GLY A 96 8.72 1.21 13.41
N ALA A 97 8.23 2.17 14.21
CA ALA A 97 8.51 2.22 15.64
C ALA A 97 7.96 0.98 16.38
N PHE A 98 6.70 0.62 16.11
CA PHE A 98 6.05 -0.54 16.71
C PHE A 98 6.77 -1.86 16.39
N LEU A 99 7.18 -2.04 15.14
CA LEU A 99 7.94 -3.23 14.72
C LEU A 99 9.29 -3.31 15.43
N THR A 100 9.99 -2.18 15.60
CA THR A 100 11.28 -2.16 16.31
C THR A 100 11.15 -2.38 17.82
N SER A 101 10.04 -1.95 18.41
CA SER A 101 9.76 -2.16 19.84
C SER A 101 9.21 -3.56 20.14
N HIS A 102 8.87 -4.36 19.13
CA HIS A 102 8.44 -5.76 19.26
C HIS A 102 9.37 -6.76 18.57
N SER A 103 10.54 -6.32 18.07
CA SER A 103 11.54 -7.18 17.44
C SER A 103 12.89 -7.07 18.13
N THR A 104 13.72 -8.11 18.03
CA THR A 104 15.13 -8.08 18.48
C THR A 104 16.05 -7.83 17.29
N ARG A 105 17.34 -7.57 17.55
CA ARG A 105 18.32 -7.38 16.46
C ARG A 105 18.43 -8.59 15.52
N GLU A 106 18.14 -9.78 16.02
CA GLU A 106 18.20 -11.03 15.24
C GLU A 106 16.89 -11.30 14.48
N THR A 107 15.74 -10.91 15.03
CA THR A 107 14.42 -11.23 14.45
C THR A 107 13.80 -10.11 13.62
N ILE A 108 14.34 -8.89 13.69
CA ILE A 108 13.79 -7.72 12.99
C ILE A 108 13.73 -7.89 11.48
N GLN A 109 14.70 -8.59 10.88
CA GLN A 109 14.73 -8.85 9.44
C GLN A 109 13.55 -9.74 9.03
N GLN A 110 13.30 -10.80 9.79
CA GLN A 110 12.21 -11.74 9.52
C GLN A 110 10.84 -11.09 9.78
N ASN A 111 10.70 -10.39 10.92
CA ASN A 111 9.46 -9.72 11.28
C ASN A 111 9.09 -8.61 10.29
N SER A 112 10.07 -7.83 9.81
CA SER A 112 9.84 -6.82 8.77
C SER A 112 9.44 -7.44 7.44
N ALA A 113 10.10 -8.52 7.03
CA ALA A 113 9.79 -9.19 5.76
C ALA A 113 8.39 -9.82 5.78
N LEU A 114 7.96 -10.40 6.91
CA LEU A 114 6.59 -10.87 7.09
C LEU A 114 5.59 -9.71 6.99
N ALA A 115 5.77 -8.65 7.78
CA ALA A 115 4.88 -7.51 7.77
C ALA A 115 4.67 -6.96 6.34
N TRP A 116 5.76 -6.84 5.57
CA TRP A 116 5.68 -6.41 4.17
C TRP A 116 5.00 -7.45 3.25
N SER A 117 5.29 -8.74 3.42
CA SER A 117 4.65 -9.81 2.63
C SER A 117 3.14 -9.81 2.81
N ILE A 118 2.67 -9.62 4.04
CA ILE A 118 1.24 -9.50 4.35
C ILE A 118 0.64 -8.22 3.77
N ALA A 119 1.38 -7.12 3.79
CA ALA A 119 1.00 -5.91 3.07
C ALA A 119 0.91 -6.14 1.55
N CYS A 120 1.72 -7.01 0.95
CA CYS A 120 1.55 -7.37 -0.46
C CYS A 120 0.32 -8.28 -0.68
N MET A 121 0.04 -9.21 0.23
CA MET A 121 -1.11 -10.12 0.11
C MET A 121 -2.46 -9.38 0.16
N CYS A 122 -2.54 -8.25 0.86
CA CYS A 122 -3.76 -7.45 0.86
C CYS A 122 -4.13 -6.91 -0.54
N MET A 123 -3.15 -6.73 -1.44
CA MET A 123 -3.40 -6.30 -2.82
C MET A 123 -4.24 -7.32 -3.57
N LEU A 124 -3.96 -8.61 -3.36
CA LEU A 124 -4.74 -9.71 -3.94
C LEU A 124 -6.16 -9.72 -3.39
N VAL A 125 -6.31 -9.51 -2.08
CA VAL A 125 -7.63 -9.47 -1.44
C VAL A 125 -8.43 -8.27 -1.94
N GLY A 126 -7.81 -7.09 -2.11
CA GLY A 126 -8.48 -5.88 -2.61
C GLY A 126 -8.90 -6.03 -4.07
N SER A 127 -8.03 -6.62 -4.90
CA SER A 127 -8.36 -6.98 -6.28
C SER A 127 -9.50 -7.99 -6.35
N ALA A 128 -9.51 -9.01 -5.47
CA ALA A 128 -10.60 -9.98 -5.39
C ALA A 128 -11.92 -9.32 -4.95
N THR A 129 -11.91 -8.41 -3.97
CA THR A 129 -13.09 -7.66 -3.54
C THR A 129 -13.69 -6.85 -4.70
N LEU A 130 -12.86 -6.13 -5.45
CA LEU A 130 -13.34 -5.38 -6.63
C LEU A 130 -13.88 -6.31 -7.73
N ALA A 131 -13.20 -7.42 -8.00
CA ALA A 131 -13.65 -8.41 -8.98
C ALA A 131 -15.01 -9.02 -8.60
N ILE A 132 -15.24 -9.31 -7.32
CA ILE A 132 -16.53 -9.78 -6.80
C ILE A 132 -17.61 -8.72 -7.00
N ILE A 133 -17.33 -7.46 -6.65
CA ILE A 133 -18.30 -6.37 -6.81
C ILE A 133 -18.68 -6.18 -8.27
N PHE A 134 -17.71 -6.17 -9.19
CA PHE A 134 -17.99 -6.08 -10.62
C PHE A 134 -18.74 -7.30 -11.15
N SER A 135 -18.44 -8.51 -10.66
CA SER A 135 -19.17 -9.74 -11.03
C SER A 135 -20.63 -9.73 -10.58
N ILE A 136 -20.95 -9.03 -9.47
CA ILE A 136 -22.32 -8.84 -8.98
C ILE A 136 -23.04 -7.72 -9.75
N THR A 137 -22.30 -6.88 -10.48
CA THR A 137 -22.78 -5.60 -11.01
C THR A 137 -22.91 -5.55 -12.53
N ASP A 138 -22.14 -6.32 -13.31
CA ASP A 138 -22.37 -6.57 -14.76
C ASP A 138 -23.39 -7.74 -14.96
N PRO A 139 -24.29 -7.81 -15.99
CA PRO A 139 -24.94 -6.82 -16.85
C PRO A 139 -26.48 -7.05 -17.01
N SER A 140 -27.24 -7.52 -16.01
CA SER A 140 -28.70 -7.79 -16.19
C SER A 140 -29.58 -6.53 -16.23
N THR A 141 -29.05 -5.39 -15.81
CA THR A 141 -29.79 -4.11 -15.72
C THR A 141 -29.56 -3.19 -16.92
N LYS A 142 -28.47 -3.36 -17.68
CA LYS A 142 -28.25 -2.59 -18.92
C LYS A 142 -29.18 -3.04 -20.06
N LEU A 143 -29.45 -4.34 -20.17
CA LEU A 143 -30.39 -4.85 -21.19
C LEU A 143 -31.85 -4.45 -20.97
N ALA A 144 -32.28 -4.18 -19.74
CA ALA A 144 -33.68 -3.79 -19.46
C ALA A 144 -33.95 -2.29 -19.65
N VAL A 145 -32.90 -1.45 -19.56
CA VAL A 145 -32.99 -0.01 -19.78
C VAL A 145 -32.82 0.33 -21.26
N ASP A 146 -31.91 -0.36 -21.96
CA ASP A 146 -31.67 -0.16 -23.40
C ASP A 146 -32.90 -0.52 -24.26
N SER A 147 -33.68 -1.55 -23.88
CA SER A 147 -34.94 -1.87 -24.55
C SER A 147 -36.04 -0.80 -24.39
N ASN A 148 -35.98 0.03 -23.34
CA ASN A 148 -36.92 1.12 -23.12
C ASN A 148 -36.45 2.45 -23.74
N GLU A 149 -35.15 2.64 -23.93
CA GLU A 149 -34.57 3.82 -24.60
C GLU A 149 -34.52 3.68 -26.13
N ILE A 150 -34.25 2.49 -26.69
CA ILE A 150 -34.31 2.26 -28.16
C ILE A 150 -35.74 2.50 -28.69
N GLY A 151 -36.76 2.28 -27.87
CA GLY A 151 -38.16 2.64 -28.18
C GLY A 151 -38.44 4.15 -28.20
N ARG A 152 -37.57 4.98 -27.60
CA ARG A 152 -37.68 6.45 -27.56
C ARG A 152 -36.67 7.17 -28.47
N ILE A 153 -35.51 6.58 -28.75
CA ILE A 153 -34.42 7.24 -29.51
C ILE A 153 -34.67 7.28 -31.02
N ASN A 154 -35.48 6.37 -31.57
CA ASN A 154 -35.83 6.42 -33.01
C ASN A 154 -36.62 7.70 -33.41
N SER A 155 -37.09 8.50 -32.45
CA SER A 155 -37.77 9.78 -32.75
C SER A 155 -36.86 11.01 -32.82
N ASP A 156 -35.63 10.96 -32.31
CA ASP A 156 -34.76 12.16 -32.18
C ASP A 156 -33.42 11.97 -32.92
N LEU A 157 -33.53 11.96 -34.25
CA LEU A 157 -32.42 12.14 -35.19
C LEU A 157 -31.55 13.39 -34.88
N ASN A 158 -30.26 13.30 -35.24
CA ASN A 158 -29.37 14.40 -35.67
C ASN A 158 -28.62 15.28 -34.64
N VAL A 159 -27.73 14.71 -33.82
CA VAL A 159 -26.52 15.46 -33.41
C VAL A 159 -25.29 14.56 -33.45
N THR A 160 -24.46 14.77 -34.46
CA THR A 160 -23.09 14.24 -34.59
C THR A 160 -22.17 14.97 -33.61
N HIS A 161 -21.56 14.24 -32.68
CA HIS A 161 -20.35 14.67 -31.99
C HIS A 161 -19.44 13.46 -31.74
N ASP A 162 -18.33 13.40 -32.48
CA ASP A 162 -17.21 12.48 -32.23
C ASP A 162 -16.63 12.77 -30.84
N ASN A 163 -16.80 11.83 -29.90
CA ASN A 163 -16.13 11.86 -28.60
C ASN A 163 -15.04 10.78 -28.56
N PRO A 164 -13.74 11.11 -28.65
CA PRO A 164 -12.72 10.22 -28.09
C PRO A 164 -12.85 10.32 -26.56
N HIS A 165 -12.53 9.25 -25.83
CA HIS A 165 -12.59 9.14 -24.36
C HIS A 165 -13.92 8.64 -23.78
N SER A 166 -14.18 7.33 -23.91
CA SER A 166 -15.08 6.61 -23.02
C SER A 166 -14.40 6.37 -21.67
N TYR A 167 -14.49 7.32 -20.73
CA TYR A 167 -14.26 7.01 -19.32
C TYR A 167 -15.39 6.10 -18.82
N ARG A 168 -15.05 5.01 -18.10
CA ARG A 168 -16.06 4.16 -17.45
C ARG A 168 -16.72 4.99 -16.35
N GLN A 169 -17.93 5.47 -16.61
CA GLN A 169 -18.77 6.06 -15.57
C GLN A 169 -19.29 4.92 -14.70
N PHE A 170 -18.91 4.93 -13.42
CA PHE A 170 -19.45 4.01 -12.44
C PHE A 170 -20.80 4.55 -11.95
N ALA A 171 -21.81 3.70 -11.85
CA ALA A 171 -23.06 4.09 -11.22
C ALA A 171 -22.86 4.29 -9.72
N ASP A 172 -23.62 5.21 -9.11
CA ASP A 172 -23.50 5.53 -7.67
C ASP A 172 -23.57 4.29 -6.78
N ARG A 173 -24.37 3.29 -7.17
CA ARG A 173 -24.47 2.00 -6.46
C ARG A 173 -23.16 1.20 -6.47
N GLU A 174 -22.41 1.21 -7.57
CA GLU A 174 -21.11 0.53 -7.67
C GLU A 174 -20.11 1.23 -6.75
N ILE A 175 -20.10 2.56 -6.75
CA ILE A 175 -19.25 3.39 -5.90
C ILE A 175 -19.55 3.10 -4.42
N TYR A 176 -20.83 3.12 -4.02
CA TYR A 176 -21.20 2.83 -2.63
C TYR A 176 -20.86 1.39 -2.20
N LEU A 177 -20.97 0.40 -3.09
CA LEU A 177 -20.56 -0.98 -2.79
C LEU A 177 -19.04 -1.10 -2.63
N MET A 178 -18.27 -0.50 -3.53
CA MET A 178 -16.80 -0.49 -3.46
C MET A 178 -16.32 0.21 -2.19
N TYR A 179 -16.65 1.48 -2.00
CA TYR A 179 -16.19 2.25 -0.84
C TYR A 179 -16.86 1.83 0.47
N GLY A 180 -18.06 1.27 0.42
CA GLY A 180 -18.73 0.72 1.60
C GLY A 180 -18.03 -0.53 2.15
N THR A 181 -17.57 -1.43 1.28
CA THR A 181 -16.78 -2.59 1.73
C THR A 181 -15.43 -2.16 2.33
N PHE A 182 -14.73 -1.20 1.71
CA PHE A 182 -13.49 -0.66 2.27
C PHE A 182 -13.70 0.10 3.59
N THR A 183 -14.81 0.81 3.73
CA THR A 183 -15.17 1.47 4.99
C THR A 183 -15.40 0.44 6.10
N ALA A 184 -16.14 -0.63 5.83
CA ALA A 184 -16.38 -1.70 6.80
C ALA A 184 -15.05 -2.36 7.25
N ILE A 185 -14.18 -2.67 6.29
CA ILE A 185 -12.82 -3.18 6.53
C ILE A 185 -12.01 -2.20 7.41
N SER A 186 -12.08 -0.90 7.13
CA SER A 186 -11.38 0.14 7.89
C SER A 186 -11.91 0.28 9.33
N ILE A 187 -13.23 0.16 9.53
CA ILE A 187 -13.84 0.15 10.87
C ILE A 187 -13.36 -1.07 11.67
N CYS A 188 -13.29 -2.25 11.04
CA CYS A 188 -12.70 -3.43 11.68
C CYS A 188 -11.23 -3.19 12.08
N ALA A 189 -10.43 -2.55 11.21
CA ALA A 189 -9.05 -2.18 11.52
C ALA A 189 -8.96 -1.27 12.76
N ASN A 190 -9.81 -0.25 12.88
CA ASN A 190 -9.86 0.64 14.04
C ASN A 190 -10.08 -0.13 15.35
N ILE A 191 -11.03 -1.07 15.35
CA ILE A 191 -11.34 -1.90 16.53
C ILE A 191 -10.11 -2.72 16.92
N ILE A 192 -9.40 -3.30 15.95
CA ILE A 192 -8.21 -4.10 16.23
C ILE A 192 -7.08 -3.23 16.81
N PHE A 193 -6.84 -2.02 16.30
CA PHE A 193 -5.83 -1.12 16.86
C PHE A 193 -6.14 -0.68 18.30
N ILE A 194 -7.41 -0.53 18.66
CA ILE A 194 -7.82 -0.28 20.05
C ILE A 194 -7.50 -1.49 20.93
N LEU A 195 -7.79 -2.69 20.44
CA LEU A 195 -7.60 -3.95 21.16
C LEU A 195 -6.14 -4.41 21.23
N ILE A 196 -5.24 -3.87 20.40
CA ILE A 196 -3.82 -4.22 20.43
C ILE A 196 -3.24 -3.96 21.84
N PRO A 197 -2.68 -4.97 22.51
CA PRO A 197 -2.05 -4.78 23.81
C PRO A 197 -0.73 -4.01 23.65
N SER A 198 -0.51 -3.00 24.48
CA SER A 198 0.69 -2.13 24.43
C SER A 198 1.91 -2.74 25.14
N ARG A 199 2.09 -4.07 25.07
CA ARG A 199 3.06 -4.76 25.93
C ARG A 199 4.40 -4.95 25.23
N GLU A 200 5.38 -4.13 25.60
CA GLU A 200 6.77 -4.24 25.13
C GLU A 200 7.39 -5.59 25.58
N ILE A 201 8.11 -6.26 24.66
CA ILE A 201 8.73 -7.57 24.92
C ILE A 201 10.05 -7.38 25.70
N SER A 202 10.45 -8.36 26.53
CA SER A 202 11.76 -8.32 27.19
C SER A 202 12.90 -8.59 26.18
N ASN A 203 13.92 -7.72 26.16
CA ASN A 203 15.02 -7.66 25.17
C ASN A 203 14.66 -7.09 23.78
N CYS A 204 13.66 -6.22 23.70
CA CYS A 204 13.50 -5.35 22.53
C CYS A 204 14.72 -4.44 22.36
N ILE A 205 14.90 -3.90 21.17
CA ILE A 205 15.97 -2.93 20.87
C ILE A 205 15.88 -1.69 21.82
N GLU A 206 14.78 -1.54 22.57
CA GLU A 206 14.52 -0.49 23.58
C GLU A 206 14.74 -0.88 25.07
N GLY A 207 14.93 -2.17 25.43
CA GLY A 207 14.87 -2.60 26.84
C GLY A 207 16.12 -3.30 27.39
N LYS A 208 16.63 -2.83 28.54
CA LYS A 208 17.69 -3.49 29.36
C LYS A 208 17.24 -4.88 29.83
N ASN A 209 17.94 -5.90 29.32
CA ASN A 209 18.31 -7.20 29.92
C ASN A 209 17.28 -7.94 30.81
N LYS A 210 16.67 -9.03 30.29
CA LYS A 210 16.76 -10.44 30.80
C LYS A 210 15.85 -11.40 29.99
N LYS A 211 16.25 -12.68 29.95
CA LYS A 211 15.95 -13.76 28.98
C LYS A 211 14.54 -14.41 28.94
N ASN A 212 14.29 -14.99 27.76
CA ASN A 212 13.61 -16.26 27.36
C ASN A 212 12.07 -16.40 27.39
N THR A 213 11.50 -16.63 26.19
CA THR A 213 10.78 -17.85 25.73
C THR A 213 10.73 -17.78 24.19
N SER A 214 11.14 -18.75 23.37
CA SER A 214 10.84 -20.20 23.25
C SER A 214 9.36 -20.51 22.97
N PHE A 215 8.78 -19.92 21.91
CA PHE A 215 7.61 -20.50 21.21
C PHE A 215 7.31 -19.89 19.82
N TYR A 216 7.97 -18.80 19.41
CA TYR A 216 7.72 -18.14 18.11
C TYR A 216 8.34 -18.83 16.88
N LYS A 217 8.97 -20.00 17.06
CA LYS A 217 9.66 -20.73 15.98
C LYS A 217 8.75 -21.53 15.04
N GLU A 218 7.45 -21.63 15.32
CA GLU A 218 6.55 -22.52 14.58
C GLU A 218 5.47 -21.81 13.76
N MET A 219 5.44 -20.46 13.74
CA MET A 219 4.41 -19.72 12.98
C MET A 219 4.98 -18.52 12.24
N VAL A 220 6.08 -18.72 11.52
CA VAL A 220 6.74 -17.67 10.71
C VAL A 220 6.99 -18.24 9.31
N GLY A 221 6.42 -17.55 8.32
CA GLY A 221 6.24 -18.01 6.95
C GLY A 221 7.42 -18.70 6.28
N ALA A 222 7.08 -19.74 5.51
CA ALA A 222 8.01 -20.49 4.67
C ALA A 222 8.63 -19.59 3.58
N ILE A 223 9.83 -20.00 3.14
CA ILE A 223 10.72 -19.36 2.15
C ILE A 223 11.69 -18.33 2.76
N ILE A 224 11.24 -17.24 3.38
CA ILE A 224 12.17 -16.20 3.92
C ILE A 224 12.89 -16.66 5.18
N THR A 225 12.21 -17.41 6.06
CA THR A 225 12.80 -18.04 7.25
C THR A 225 13.82 -19.12 6.89
N CYS A 226 13.58 -19.84 5.78
CA CYS A 226 14.47 -20.91 5.32
C CYS A 226 15.79 -20.35 4.74
N MET A 227 15.71 -19.23 3.99
CA MET A 227 16.88 -18.51 3.49
C MET A 227 17.64 -17.77 4.60
N SER A 228 16.93 -17.17 5.55
CA SER A 228 17.52 -16.49 6.71
C SER A 228 18.32 -17.41 7.63
N TYR A 229 18.03 -18.72 7.65
CA TYR A 229 18.79 -19.69 8.43
C TYR A 229 20.10 -20.11 7.76
N ARG A 230 20.22 -19.93 6.44
CA ARG A 230 21.38 -20.38 5.65
C ARG A 230 22.48 -19.32 5.47
N ILE A 231 22.15 -18.03 5.60
CA ILE A 231 23.11 -16.95 5.35
C ILE A 231 23.02 -15.92 6.50
N PRO A 232 24.11 -15.68 7.26
CA PRO A 232 24.15 -14.58 8.23
C PRO A 232 23.97 -13.23 7.51
N ASP A 233 23.17 -12.33 8.07
CA ASP A 233 22.83 -11.02 7.50
C ASP A 233 22.05 -11.03 6.17
N PHE A 234 21.31 -12.12 5.87
CA PHE A 234 20.54 -12.23 4.62
C PHE A 234 19.60 -11.03 4.38
N GLY A 235 18.99 -10.48 5.44
CA GLY A 235 18.06 -9.36 5.33
C GLY A 235 18.68 -7.99 5.04
N LEU A 236 20.02 -7.89 4.91
CA LEU A 236 20.71 -6.62 4.71
C LEU A 236 21.56 -6.61 3.42
N ARG A 237 22.76 -7.20 3.44
CA ARG A 237 23.72 -7.10 2.32
C ARG A 237 23.27 -7.84 1.05
N PRO A 238 22.87 -9.13 1.11
CA PRO A 238 22.46 -9.84 -0.10
C PRO A 238 21.07 -9.42 -0.57
N THR A 239 20.13 -9.07 0.33
CA THR A 239 18.83 -8.50 -0.07
C THR A 239 19.00 -7.17 -0.82
N MET A 240 19.92 -6.31 -0.38
CA MET A 240 20.25 -5.07 -1.09
C MET A 240 20.84 -5.33 -2.47
N ALA A 241 21.77 -6.30 -2.59
CA ALA A 241 22.37 -6.67 -3.88
C ALA A 241 21.33 -7.27 -4.85
N ILE A 242 20.46 -8.16 -4.37
CA ILE A 242 19.36 -8.74 -5.15
C ILE A 242 18.41 -7.63 -5.63
N GLY A 243 18.02 -6.72 -4.74
CA GLY A 243 17.19 -5.56 -5.08
C GLY A 243 17.82 -4.69 -6.16
N PHE A 244 19.10 -4.36 -6.02
CA PHE A 244 19.84 -3.57 -7.02
C PHE A 244 19.90 -4.26 -8.39
N CYS A 245 20.26 -5.55 -8.43
CA CYS A 245 20.29 -6.32 -9.68
C CYS A 245 18.91 -6.42 -10.33
N LEU A 246 17.86 -6.66 -9.54
CA LEU A 246 16.48 -6.70 -10.03
C LEU A 246 16.06 -5.33 -10.59
N SER A 247 16.33 -4.23 -9.88
CA SER A 247 16.02 -2.88 -10.35
C SER A 247 16.72 -2.54 -11.66
N LEU A 248 18.00 -2.91 -11.82
CA LEU A 248 18.72 -2.73 -13.08
C LEU A 248 18.09 -3.53 -14.24
N LEU A 249 17.76 -4.80 -13.99
CA LEU A 249 17.09 -5.64 -14.99
C LEU A 249 15.73 -5.06 -15.37
N ILE A 250 14.94 -4.59 -14.40
CA ILE A 250 13.65 -3.95 -14.64
C ILE A 250 13.80 -2.72 -15.53
N ILE A 251 14.75 -1.82 -15.23
CA ILE A 251 14.99 -0.63 -16.04
C ILE A 251 15.37 -1.01 -17.48
N LEU A 252 16.22 -2.03 -17.66
CA LEU A 252 16.58 -2.55 -18.97
C LEU A 252 15.36 -3.14 -19.71
N PHE A 253 14.51 -3.91 -19.03
CA PHE A 253 13.32 -4.50 -19.63
C PHE A 253 12.26 -3.44 -19.99
N ILE A 254 12.06 -2.43 -19.15
CA ILE A 254 11.12 -1.33 -19.41
C ILE A 254 11.61 -0.52 -20.61
N THR A 255 12.88 -0.11 -20.63
CA THR A 255 13.45 0.67 -21.74
C THR A 255 13.48 -0.13 -23.06
N ALA A 256 13.64 -1.45 -22.99
CA ALA A 256 13.56 -2.33 -24.17
C ALA A 256 12.12 -2.53 -24.70
N SER A 257 11.11 -2.48 -23.81
CA SER A 257 9.72 -2.86 -24.12
C SER A 257 8.77 -1.67 -24.31
N VAL A 258 9.11 -0.48 -23.81
CA VAL A 258 8.23 0.71 -23.81
C VAL A 258 8.79 1.79 -24.75
N PRO A 259 7.98 2.30 -25.71
CA PRO A 259 8.41 3.39 -26.59
C PRO A 259 8.50 4.72 -25.82
N ALA A 260 9.44 5.58 -26.23
CA ALA A 260 9.85 6.78 -25.48
C ALA A 260 8.71 7.75 -25.10
N TRP A 261 7.65 7.82 -25.91
CA TRP A 261 6.51 8.73 -25.69
C TRP A 261 5.30 8.09 -25.03
N SER A 262 5.37 6.81 -24.65
CA SER A 262 4.23 6.07 -24.09
C SER A 262 3.74 6.62 -22.76
N THR A 263 4.58 7.34 -22.01
CA THR A 263 4.24 7.92 -20.71
C THR A 263 3.42 9.21 -20.85
N VAL A 264 3.55 9.93 -21.96
CA VAL A 264 2.96 11.28 -22.14
C VAL A 264 1.75 11.25 -23.06
N LYS A 265 1.74 10.35 -24.05
CA LYS A 265 0.63 10.19 -24.98
C LYS A 265 0.40 8.71 -25.31
N PRO A 266 -0.85 8.32 -25.62
CA PRO A 266 -1.11 7.04 -26.25
C PRO A 266 -0.29 6.96 -27.54
N ASN A 267 0.57 5.94 -27.63
CA ASN A 267 1.52 5.83 -28.72
C ASN A 267 1.54 4.42 -29.27
N ASN A 268 1.47 4.29 -30.60
CA ASN A 268 1.53 3.01 -31.32
C ASN A 268 2.91 2.77 -31.95
N ASP A 269 3.91 3.59 -31.59
CA ASP A 269 5.27 3.44 -32.10
C ASP A 269 5.87 2.10 -31.67
N VAL A 270 6.71 1.55 -32.55
CA VAL A 270 7.44 0.32 -32.25
C VAL A 270 8.38 0.54 -31.06
N ALA A 271 8.34 -0.39 -30.10
CA ALA A 271 9.29 -0.41 -29.01
C ALA A 271 10.72 -0.64 -29.53
N TRP A 272 11.71 -0.24 -28.72
CA TRP A 272 13.10 -0.23 -29.17
C TRP A 272 13.64 -1.61 -29.52
N LEU A 273 13.32 -2.64 -28.72
CA LEU A 273 13.85 -4.00 -28.93
C LEU A 273 12.79 -5.10 -28.89
N ILE A 274 11.81 -5.02 -27.98
CA ILE A 274 10.80 -6.06 -27.78
C ILE A 274 9.42 -5.43 -27.84
N GLN A 275 8.51 -5.97 -28.67
CA GLN A 275 7.14 -5.48 -28.69
C GLN A 275 6.44 -5.72 -27.34
N PRO A 276 5.68 -4.74 -26.83
CA PRO A 276 4.96 -4.89 -25.58
C PRO A 276 3.94 -6.03 -25.72
N SER A 277 4.06 -7.03 -24.85
CA SER A 277 3.10 -8.13 -24.75
C SER A 277 2.58 -8.25 -23.31
N PHE A 278 1.37 -8.78 -23.16
CA PHE A 278 0.73 -8.96 -21.86
C PHE A 278 1.61 -9.77 -20.88
N THR A 279 2.27 -10.83 -21.37
CA THR A 279 3.17 -11.67 -20.58
C THR A 279 4.39 -10.91 -20.08
N ILE A 280 4.95 -10.01 -20.89
CA ILE A 280 6.09 -9.18 -20.51
C ILE A 280 5.67 -8.18 -19.43
N SER A 281 4.52 -7.51 -19.59
CA SER A 281 4.01 -6.56 -18.60
C SER A 281 3.76 -7.21 -17.24
N ILE A 282 3.17 -8.41 -17.20
CA ILE A 282 2.99 -9.17 -15.95
C ILE A 282 4.33 -9.52 -15.32
N THR A 283 5.31 -9.96 -16.13
CA THR A 283 6.63 -10.35 -15.63
C THR A 283 7.37 -9.15 -15.04
N ILE A 284 7.30 -7.99 -15.70
CA ILE A 284 7.87 -6.72 -15.21
C ILE A 284 7.16 -6.28 -13.92
N ALA A 285 5.82 -6.32 -13.87
CA ALA A 285 5.06 -5.96 -12.67
C ALA A 285 5.43 -6.85 -11.47
N PHE A 286 5.58 -8.16 -11.70
CA PHE A 286 6.04 -9.10 -10.69
C PHE A 286 7.46 -8.79 -10.21
N ALA A 287 8.39 -8.50 -11.14
CA ALA A 287 9.76 -8.12 -10.81
C ALA A 287 9.82 -6.80 -10.00
N ILE A 288 9.01 -5.80 -10.36
CA ILE A 288 8.87 -4.55 -9.61
C ILE A 288 8.40 -4.82 -8.18
N GLY A 289 7.37 -5.66 -8.00
CA GLY A 289 6.90 -6.04 -6.67
C GLY A 289 7.97 -6.73 -5.81
N MET A 290 8.80 -7.58 -6.42
CA MET A 290 9.95 -8.18 -5.73
C MET A 290 11.02 -7.14 -5.36
N ALA A 291 11.37 -6.25 -6.29
CA ALA A 291 12.36 -5.21 -6.05
C ALA A 291 11.92 -4.22 -4.96
N ASP A 292 10.67 -3.77 -5.00
CA ASP A 292 10.08 -2.89 -3.98
C ASP A 292 10.07 -3.57 -2.60
N SER A 293 9.77 -4.87 -2.55
CA SER A 293 9.84 -5.66 -1.31
C SER A 293 11.27 -5.72 -0.74
N CYS A 294 12.29 -5.92 -1.59
CA CYS A 294 13.69 -5.91 -1.16
C CYS A 294 14.11 -4.54 -0.61
N VAL A 295 13.76 -3.46 -1.30
CA VAL A 295 14.11 -2.09 -0.89
C VAL A 295 13.42 -1.69 0.42
N ASN A 296 12.13 -1.97 0.55
CA ASN A 296 11.37 -1.66 1.77
C ASN A 296 11.87 -2.47 2.96
N ASN A 297 12.13 -3.77 2.79
CA ASN A 297 12.67 -4.60 3.87
C ASN A 297 14.06 -4.11 4.32
N THR A 298 14.95 -3.85 3.36
CA THR A 298 16.30 -3.35 3.63
C THR A 298 16.26 -2.03 4.40
N ARG A 299 15.38 -1.11 3.98
CA ARG A 299 15.19 0.19 4.65
C ARG A 299 14.74 0.04 6.10
N ASN A 300 13.72 -0.76 6.36
CA ASN A 300 13.20 -0.95 7.72
C ASN A 300 14.29 -1.49 8.66
N VAL A 301 15.10 -2.43 8.17
CA VAL A 301 16.23 -3.01 8.92
C VAL A 301 17.34 -1.97 9.12
N ILE A 302 17.72 -1.21 8.09
CA ILE A 302 18.75 -0.15 8.20
C ILE A 302 18.33 0.94 9.17
N CYS A 303 17.11 1.47 9.04
CA CYS A 303 16.61 2.53 9.92
C CYS A 303 16.59 2.09 11.39
N ALA A 304 16.33 0.82 11.65
CA ALA A 304 16.35 0.27 13.00
C ALA A 304 17.76 0.04 13.56
N LEU A 305 18.72 -0.35 12.72
CA LEU A 305 20.08 -0.72 13.14
C LEU A 305 21.07 0.46 13.11
N ALA A 306 20.94 1.39 12.17
CA ALA A 306 21.92 2.46 11.95
C ALA A 306 21.85 3.57 13.02
N MET A 307 20.64 3.94 13.47
CA MET A 307 20.44 4.97 14.51
C MET A 307 19.48 4.47 15.59
N PRO A 308 19.92 3.59 16.48
CA PRO A 308 19.05 2.94 17.46
C PRO A 308 18.43 3.91 18.49
N GLU A 309 18.99 5.10 18.71
CA GLU A 309 18.42 6.12 19.62
C GLU A 309 17.41 7.06 18.92
N ARG A 310 17.44 7.14 17.59
CA ARG A 310 16.60 8.03 16.78
C ARG A 310 15.92 7.29 15.63
N ARG A 311 15.43 6.07 15.90
CA ARG A 311 14.84 5.18 14.87
C ARG A 311 13.63 5.82 14.19
N PRO A 312 12.66 6.41 14.91
CA PRO A 312 11.49 6.96 14.23
C PRO A 312 11.80 8.16 13.35
N GLN A 313 12.77 8.99 13.74
CA GLN A 313 13.25 10.11 12.93
C GLN A 313 13.94 9.60 11.66
N THR A 314 14.79 8.58 11.80
CA THR A 314 15.49 7.96 10.66
C THR A 314 14.50 7.31 9.69
N TYR A 315 13.48 6.65 10.23
CA TYR A 315 12.42 6.04 9.44
C TYR A 315 11.57 7.10 8.70
N ALA A 316 11.16 8.16 9.39
CA ALA A 316 10.39 9.25 8.78
C ALA A 316 11.17 9.96 7.67
N ILE A 317 12.47 10.23 7.87
CA ILE A 317 13.35 10.80 6.83
C ILE A 317 13.47 9.86 5.64
N SER A 318 13.64 8.55 5.87
CA SER A 318 13.73 7.58 4.78
C SER A 318 12.46 7.50 3.93
N LYS A 319 11.30 7.75 4.52
CA LYS A 319 10.01 7.80 3.82
C LYS A 319 9.78 9.16 3.14
N PHE A 320 10.22 10.25 3.77
CA PHE A 320 10.25 11.57 3.14
C PHE A 320 10.97 11.53 1.78
N TYR A 321 12.19 10.97 1.73
CA TYR A 321 12.95 10.87 0.48
C TYR A 321 12.29 9.96 -0.56
N GLN A 322 11.70 8.82 -0.16
CA GLN A 322 10.95 7.97 -1.09
C GLN A 322 9.76 8.70 -1.74
N ASN A 323 9.05 9.52 -0.97
CA ASN A 323 7.90 10.25 -1.51
C ASN A 323 8.33 11.46 -2.36
N TYR A 324 9.51 12.03 -2.07
CA TYR A 324 10.09 13.06 -2.93
C TYR A 324 10.41 12.49 -4.31
N GLU A 325 11.05 11.32 -4.37
CA GLU A 325 11.33 10.62 -5.63
C GLU A 325 10.05 10.22 -6.39
N GLY A 326 8.97 9.86 -5.68
CA GLY A 326 7.70 9.48 -6.31
C GLY A 326 6.85 10.65 -6.83
N ASN A 327 7.22 11.90 -6.52
CA ASN A 327 6.51 13.11 -6.97
C ASN A 327 7.17 13.79 -8.19
N VAL A 328 8.34 13.33 -8.62
CA VAL A 328 9.12 13.88 -9.75
C VAL A 328 8.99 12.94 -10.95
#